data_AF-A0A4R3Z808-F1
#
_entry.id   AF-A0A4R3Z808-F1
#
_cell.length_a   1.000
_cell.length_b   1.000
_cell.length_c   1.000
_cell.angle_alpha   90.00
_cell.angle_beta   90.00
_cell.angle_gamma   90.00
#
_symmetry.space_group_name_H-M   'P 1'
#
loop_
_entity.id
_entity.type
_entity.pdbx_description
1 polymer ?
#
loop_
_entity_poly.entity_id
_entity_poly.type
_entity_poly.pdbx_seq_one_letter_code
_entity_poly.pdbx_strand_id
1 'polypeptide(L)'
;MDRNGELEGKIDELMCNIEDNLNQIEELEERVDKVIEYTDNVEKYVNEFDNEFENITRLNKTDVKFLMLAVALQCVRQYFTPLMLESSRLNDKQAAEKVKKDKESSDRHHRLYKPTLEEIIANPVPFDAIYGGKKFDLKLNGNNHRAKTLGHDPILGLVFGTANIATSTVTMYNFSSYHVKTGQILTGAKRDQITSHANTPKIFLEVEDKLISQGMDGKTIMIASLLKEIKHLQSDKDSIIGLHLPFVSAISPDLAQKLSKYGLDFTNLLSVSKQAVGSILVNFVISCLHGLCFNEKKDDQVIYKLKTKKIIAYSNLIATSSNILYVLFTKDLKRADIGGMMVTLYEVVSCVEMQKKLEEEFIANKWYEKIMEV
;
A
#
# COMPACT_ATOMS: atom_id res chain seq x y z
N MET A 1 61.97 38.05 35.35
CA MET A 1 61.07 37.32 34.43
C MET A 1 61.94 36.82 33.30
N ASP A 2 62.09 35.50 33.20
CA ASP A 2 63.04 34.84 32.34
C ASP A 2 62.53 34.83 30.89
N ARG A 3 62.98 35.81 30.10
CA ARG A 3 62.61 35.99 28.70
C ARG A 3 63.05 34.80 27.82
N ASN A 4 64.07 34.06 28.25
CA ASN A 4 64.52 32.86 27.54
C ASN A 4 63.58 31.70 27.78
N GLY A 5 63.14 31.47 29.03
CA GLY A 5 62.16 30.42 29.34
C GLY A 5 60.80 30.63 28.64
N GLU A 6 60.35 31.88 28.45
CA GLU A 6 59.13 32.18 27.69
C GLU A 6 59.31 31.93 26.18
N LEU A 7 60.54 32.09 25.66
CA LEU A 7 60.86 31.83 24.27
C LEU A 7 60.97 30.33 24.00
N GLU A 8 61.61 29.58 24.89
CA GLU A 8 61.70 28.11 24.85
C GLU A 8 60.31 27.47 24.88
N GLY A 9 59.42 27.92 25.78
CA GLY A 9 58.04 27.42 25.82
C GLY A 9 57.24 27.66 24.53
N LYS A 10 57.45 28.79 23.85
CA LYS A 10 56.81 29.07 22.55
C LYS A 10 57.38 28.21 21.42
N ILE A 11 58.68 27.88 21.48
CA ILE A 11 59.33 26.99 20.51
C ILE A 11 58.78 25.57 20.66
N ASP A 12 58.66 25.07 21.90
CA ASP A 12 58.13 23.74 22.17
C ASP A 12 56.66 23.61 21.72
N GLU A 13 55.83 24.63 21.97
CA GLU A 13 54.44 24.67 21.49
C GLU A 13 54.35 24.68 19.95
N LEU A 14 55.21 25.46 19.28
CA LEU A 14 55.30 25.48 17.83
C LEU A 14 55.73 24.13 17.25
N MET A 15 56.71 23.47 17.88
CA MET A 15 57.16 22.14 17.45
C MET A 15 56.06 21.10 17.58
N CYS A 16 55.35 21.08 18.72
CA CYS A 16 54.23 20.16 18.93
C CYS A 16 53.11 20.38 17.91
N ASN A 17 52.75 21.63 17.64
CA ASN A 17 51.75 21.96 16.60
C ASN A 17 52.21 21.55 15.18
N ILE A 18 53.50 21.67 14.87
CA ILE A 18 54.04 21.21 13.58
C ILE A 18 53.94 19.69 13.47
N GLU A 19 54.29 18.97 14.53
CA GLU A 19 54.21 17.51 14.57
C GLU A 19 52.76 17.02 14.41
N ASP A 20 51.81 17.64 15.12
CA ASP A 20 50.38 17.34 14.97
C ASP A 20 49.86 17.62 13.54
N ASN A 21 50.28 18.73 12.93
CA ASN A 21 49.88 19.06 11.56
C ASN A 21 50.51 18.10 10.54
N LEU A 22 51.75 17.64 10.75
CA LEU A 22 52.39 16.65 9.88
C LEU A 22 51.65 15.32 9.96
N ASN A 23 51.28 14.87 11.16
CA ASN A 23 50.48 13.66 11.34
C ASN A 23 49.11 13.78 10.63
N GLN A 24 48.43 14.92 10.73
CA GLN A 24 47.17 15.15 10.02
C GLN A 24 47.32 15.16 8.50
N ILE A 25 48.43 15.69 7.97
CA ILE A 25 48.72 15.66 6.53
C ILE A 25 48.94 14.23 6.06
N GLU A 26 49.68 13.42 6.82
CA GLU A 26 49.93 12.01 6.51
C GLU A 26 48.61 11.21 6.49
N GLU A 27 47.73 11.42 7.49
CA GLU A 27 46.39 10.83 7.50
C GLU A 27 45.55 11.26 6.28
N LEU A 28 45.64 12.53 5.86
CA LEU A 28 44.92 13.03 4.68
C LEU A 28 45.48 12.46 3.37
N GLU A 29 46.79 12.27 3.25
CA GLU A 29 47.41 11.64 2.09
C GLU A 29 46.94 10.19 1.94
N GLU A 30 46.93 9.41 3.03
CA GLU A 30 46.39 8.04 2.99
C GLU A 30 44.91 8.01 2.59
N ARG A 31 44.11 8.98 3.04
CA ARG A 31 42.70 9.11 2.67
C ARG A 31 42.51 9.43 1.20
N VAL A 32 43.30 10.34 0.65
CA VAL A 32 43.27 10.71 -0.76
C VAL A 32 43.66 9.51 -1.65
N ASP A 33 44.72 8.79 -1.30
CA ASP A 33 45.18 7.62 -2.06
C ASP A 33 44.11 6.52 -2.14
N LYS A 34 43.41 6.25 -1.03
CA LYS A 34 42.30 5.28 -1.01
C LYS A 34 41.11 5.75 -1.84
N VAL A 35 40.75 7.04 -1.80
CA VAL A 35 39.68 7.60 -2.65
C VAL A 35 40.04 7.47 -4.13
N ILE A 36 41.32 7.69 -4.50
CA ILE A 36 41.81 7.48 -5.86
C ILE A 36 41.66 6.00 -6.25
N GLU A 37 42.13 5.07 -5.41
CA GLU A 37 41.99 3.62 -5.65
C GLU A 37 40.52 3.23 -5.88
N TYR A 38 39.61 3.74 -5.03
CA TYR A 38 38.19 3.45 -5.15
C TYR A 38 37.57 4.04 -6.41
N THR A 39 37.97 5.26 -6.78
CA THR A 39 37.49 5.94 -7.99
C THR A 39 37.94 5.21 -9.26
N ASP A 40 39.18 4.73 -9.28
CA ASP A 40 39.74 3.94 -10.39
C ASP A 40 39.05 2.57 -10.54
N ASN A 41 38.39 2.08 -9.48
CA ASN A 41 37.73 0.78 -9.44
C ASN A 41 36.20 0.87 -9.25
N VAL A 42 35.57 2.01 -9.57
CA VAL A 42 34.12 2.24 -9.37
C VAL A 42 33.26 1.13 -9.96
N GLU A 43 33.54 0.69 -11.19
CA GLU A 43 32.76 -0.35 -11.87
C GLU A 43 32.82 -1.68 -11.10
N LYS A 44 33.99 -2.04 -10.57
CA LYS A 44 34.15 -3.25 -9.75
C LYS A 44 33.28 -3.16 -8.49
N TYR A 45 33.35 -2.04 -7.77
CA TYR A 45 32.61 -1.88 -6.52
C TYR A 45 31.11 -1.77 -6.71
N VAL A 46 30.64 -1.06 -7.76
CA VAL A 46 29.22 -1.04 -8.13
C VAL A 46 28.73 -2.47 -8.39
N ASN A 47 29.43 -3.24 -9.23
CA ASN A 47 29.07 -4.62 -9.48
C ASN A 47 29.10 -5.50 -8.22
N GLU A 48 30.06 -5.31 -7.31
CA GLU A 48 30.11 -6.02 -6.03
C GLU A 48 28.89 -5.69 -5.15
N PHE A 49 28.52 -4.41 -5.04
CA PHE A 49 27.37 -3.96 -4.26
C PHE A 49 26.04 -4.43 -4.85
N ASP A 50 25.90 -4.40 -6.18
CA ASP A 50 24.74 -4.93 -6.89
C ASP A 50 24.57 -6.43 -6.59
N ASN A 51 25.66 -7.20 -6.69
CA ASN A 51 25.65 -8.63 -6.36
C ASN A 51 25.30 -8.89 -4.89
N GLU A 52 25.78 -8.06 -3.96
CA GLU A 52 25.42 -8.17 -2.54
C GLU A 52 23.93 -7.89 -2.33
N PHE A 53 23.41 -6.83 -2.96
CA PHE A 53 22.00 -6.46 -2.92
C PHE A 53 21.09 -7.56 -3.50
N GLU A 54 21.46 -8.12 -4.66
CA GLU A 54 20.75 -9.25 -5.25
C GLU A 54 20.70 -10.45 -4.30
N ASN A 55 21.81 -10.75 -3.64
CA ASN A 55 21.89 -11.87 -2.70
C ASN A 55 20.99 -11.69 -1.47
N ILE A 56 21.01 -10.52 -0.84
CA ILE A 56 20.17 -10.26 0.35
C ILE A 56 18.66 -10.20 -0.01
N THR A 57 18.33 -9.67 -1.19
CA THR A 57 16.94 -9.52 -1.66
C THR A 57 16.39 -10.74 -2.39
N ARG A 58 17.19 -11.81 -2.54
CA ARG A 58 16.79 -13.05 -3.19
C ARG A 58 15.68 -13.77 -2.41
N LEU A 59 14.73 -14.34 -3.15
CA LEU A 59 13.71 -15.23 -2.58
C LEU A 59 14.35 -16.53 -2.09
N ASN A 60 14.16 -16.84 -0.82
CA ASN A 60 14.62 -18.08 -0.20
C ASN A 60 13.63 -19.24 -0.47
N LYS A 61 13.91 -20.44 0.07
CA LYS A 61 13.06 -21.63 -0.12
C LYS A 61 11.64 -21.46 0.44
N THR A 62 11.46 -20.75 1.54
CA THR A 62 10.15 -20.46 2.14
C THR A 62 9.37 -19.50 1.24
N ASP A 63 10.02 -18.44 0.79
CA ASP A 63 9.44 -17.44 -0.11
C ASP A 63 8.94 -18.09 -1.41
N VAL A 64 9.72 -19.01 -1.97
CA VAL A 64 9.33 -19.77 -3.18
C VAL A 64 8.11 -20.66 -2.93
N LYS A 65 7.96 -21.25 -1.74
CA LYS A 65 6.73 -22.01 -1.40
C LYS A 65 5.51 -21.10 -1.39
N PHE A 66 5.64 -19.89 -0.83
CA PHE A 66 4.59 -18.89 -0.86
C PHE A 66 4.29 -18.40 -2.27
N LEU A 67 5.31 -18.22 -3.12
CA LEU A 67 5.13 -17.93 -4.53
C LEU A 67 4.32 -19.02 -5.24
N MET A 68 4.64 -20.29 -5.04
CA MET A 68 3.90 -21.40 -5.66
C MET A 68 2.45 -21.47 -5.16
N LEU A 69 2.22 -21.25 -3.86
CA LEU A 69 0.87 -21.15 -3.29
C LEU A 69 0.10 -19.97 -3.90
N ALA A 70 0.73 -18.80 -4.00
CA ALA A 70 0.16 -17.60 -4.58
C ALA A 70 -0.21 -17.81 -6.04
N VAL A 71 0.68 -18.39 -6.85
CA VAL A 71 0.41 -18.75 -8.25
C VAL A 71 -0.79 -19.69 -8.34
N ALA A 72 -0.85 -20.73 -7.49
CA ALA A 72 -1.97 -21.67 -7.50
C ALA A 72 -3.30 -20.97 -7.19
N LEU A 73 -3.34 -20.14 -6.14
CA LEU A 73 -4.54 -19.38 -5.76
C LEU A 73 -4.94 -18.35 -6.83
N GLN A 74 -3.95 -17.68 -7.44
CA GLN A 74 -4.16 -16.73 -8.53
C GLN A 74 -4.75 -17.43 -9.78
N CYS A 75 -4.21 -18.59 -10.16
CA CYS A 75 -4.76 -19.40 -11.25
C CYS A 75 -6.18 -19.89 -10.90
N VAL A 76 -6.40 -20.45 -9.71
CA VAL A 76 -7.73 -20.93 -9.28
C VAL A 76 -8.75 -19.80 -9.38
N ARG A 77 -8.45 -18.58 -8.89
CA ARG A 77 -9.42 -17.49 -8.99
C ARG A 77 -9.78 -17.17 -10.44
N GLN A 78 -8.85 -17.23 -11.40
CA GLN A 78 -9.13 -16.86 -12.78
C GLN A 78 -10.21 -17.75 -13.41
N TYR A 79 -10.23 -19.03 -13.03
CA TYR A 79 -11.14 -20.02 -13.60
C TYR A 79 -12.37 -20.31 -12.71
N PHE A 80 -12.30 -20.04 -11.40
CA PHE A 80 -13.39 -20.28 -10.45
C PHE A 80 -14.18 -19.03 -10.00
N THR A 81 -13.62 -17.82 -10.13
CA THR A 81 -14.32 -16.56 -9.77
C THR A 81 -15.58 -16.31 -10.62
N PRO A 82 -15.63 -16.63 -11.93
CA PRO A 82 -16.88 -16.58 -12.69
C PRO A 82 -17.97 -17.49 -12.10
N LEU A 83 -17.57 -18.65 -11.56
CA LEU A 83 -18.47 -19.69 -11.04
C LEU A 83 -19.02 -19.36 -9.63
N MET A 84 -18.18 -18.85 -8.73
CA MET A 84 -18.56 -18.53 -7.34
C MET A 84 -19.34 -17.20 -7.20
N LEU A 85 -19.11 -16.23 -8.08
CA LEU A 85 -19.80 -14.92 -8.05
C LEU A 85 -21.05 -14.85 -8.94
N GLU A 86 -21.39 -15.91 -9.67
CA GLU A 86 -22.71 -16.13 -10.26
C GLU A 86 -23.68 -16.76 -9.25
N SER A 87 -23.19 -17.64 -8.36
CA SER A 87 -24.02 -18.32 -7.36
C SER A 87 -24.62 -17.40 -6.28
N SER A 88 -24.25 -16.12 -6.25
CA SER A 88 -24.83 -15.10 -5.38
C SER A 88 -25.89 -14.23 -6.06
N ARG A 89 -26.51 -14.68 -7.17
CA ARG A 89 -27.85 -14.20 -7.55
C ARG A 89 -28.88 -14.76 -6.56
N LEU A 90 -28.84 -14.26 -5.32
CA LEU A 90 -30.05 -14.25 -4.51
C LEU A 90 -31.06 -13.40 -5.29
N ASN A 91 -32.24 -13.95 -5.59
CA ASN A 91 -33.35 -13.21 -6.19
C ASN A 91 -33.43 -11.81 -5.56
N ASP A 92 -33.46 -10.75 -6.37
CA ASP A 92 -33.39 -9.35 -5.93
C ASP A 92 -34.42 -9.00 -4.83
N LYS A 93 -35.51 -9.77 -4.72
CA LYS A 93 -36.49 -9.70 -3.62
C LYS A 93 -35.98 -10.22 -2.26
N GLN A 94 -35.13 -11.25 -2.23
CA GLN A 94 -34.61 -11.85 -0.99
C GLN A 94 -33.42 -11.06 -0.41
N ALA A 95 -32.60 -10.41 -1.25
CA ALA A 95 -31.52 -9.54 -0.80
C ALA A 95 -32.07 -8.28 -0.12
N ALA A 96 -33.11 -7.66 -0.69
CA ALA A 96 -33.80 -6.52 -0.11
C ALA A 96 -34.49 -6.82 1.24
N GLU A 97 -34.89 -8.07 1.47
CA GLU A 97 -35.50 -8.51 2.74
C GLU A 97 -34.46 -8.85 3.82
N LYS A 98 -33.26 -9.31 3.46
CA LYS A 98 -32.17 -9.59 4.42
C LYS A 98 -31.42 -8.34 4.91
N VAL A 99 -31.38 -7.27 4.11
CA VAL A 99 -30.70 -6.00 4.49
C VAL A 99 -31.46 -5.23 5.59
N LYS A 100 -32.68 -5.65 5.97
CA LYS A 100 -33.48 -4.97 7.00
C LYS A 100 -33.14 -5.29 8.46
N LYS A 101 -32.11 -6.10 8.78
CA LYS A 101 -31.93 -6.59 10.16
C LYS A 101 -30.70 -6.16 10.97
N ASP A 102 -29.74 -5.44 10.42
CA ASP A 102 -28.70 -4.78 11.24
C ASP A 102 -28.59 -3.31 10.80
N LYS A 103 -29.30 -2.42 11.50
CA LYS A 103 -29.12 -0.99 11.28
C LYS A 103 -27.78 -0.58 11.87
N GLU A 104 -26.75 -0.53 11.03
CA GLU A 104 -25.51 0.15 11.37
C GLU A 104 -25.84 1.57 11.85
N SER A 105 -25.26 1.96 12.99
CA SER A 105 -25.52 3.26 13.60
C SER A 105 -24.19 3.89 13.96
N SER A 106 -23.98 5.14 13.54
CA SER A 106 -22.76 5.89 13.83
C SER A 106 -22.51 5.98 15.34
N ASP A 107 -21.51 5.25 15.81
CA ASP A 107 -20.99 5.20 17.16
C ASP A 107 -19.49 4.82 17.15
N ARG A 108 -18.67 5.78 16.72
CA ARG A 108 -17.21 5.70 16.60
C ARG A 108 -16.57 6.40 17.79
N HIS A 109 -15.83 5.63 18.60
CA HIS A 109 -15.16 6.09 19.82
C HIS A 109 -13.64 5.87 19.80
N HIS A 110 -13.11 5.29 18.74
CA HIS A 110 -11.68 4.98 18.60
C HIS A 110 -10.73 6.17 18.80
N ARG A 111 -9.50 5.79 19.16
CA ARG A 111 -8.32 6.64 18.96
C ARG A 111 -7.98 6.69 17.47
N LEU A 112 -7.57 7.86 16.97
CA LEU A 112 -7.24 8.10 15.56
C LEU A 112 -6.48 6.93 14.92
N TYR A 113 -6.89 6.53 13.71
CA TYR A 113 -6.34 5.41 12.91
C TYR A 113 -6.57 3.99 13.46
N LYS A 114 -7.20 3.85 14.63
CA LYS A 114 -7.31 2.57 15.35
C LYS A 114 -8.75 2.22 15.74
N PRO A 115 -9.69 2.10 14.78
CA PRO A 115 -11.00 1.52 15.05
C PRO A 115 -10.87 0.08 15.54
N THR A 116 -11.71 -0.32 16.49
CA THR A 116 -11.80 -1.72 16.91
C THR A 116 -12.56 -2.56 15.88
N LEU A 117 -12.46 -3.88 16.00
CA LEU A 117 -13.22 -4.80 15.15
C LEU A 117 -14.74 -4.59 15.32
N GLU A 118 -15.20 -4.37 16.55
CA GLU A 118 -16.60 -4.09 16.87
C GLU A 118 -17.07 -2.80 16.19
N GLU A 119 -16.24 -1.75 16.22
CA GLU A 119 -16.55 -0.49 15.53
C GLU A 119 -16.63 -0.68 14.02
N ILE A 120 -15.74 -1.47 13.42
CA ILE A 120 -15.78 -1.76 11.98
C ILE A 120 -17.07 -2.50 11.62
N ILE A 121 -17.50 -3.46 12.42
CA ILE A 121 -18.71 -4.24 12.14
C ILE A 121 -19.97 -3.38 12.34
N ALA A 122 -20.03 -2.57 13.41
CA ALA A 122 -21.26 -1.86 13.82
C ALA A 122 -21.51 -0.52 13.12
N ASN A 123 -20.47 0.15 12.62
CA ASN A 123 -20.58 1.47 12.00
C ASN A 123 -20.70 1.39 10.47
N PRO A 124 -21.29 2.38 9.78
CA PRO A 124 -21.20 2.47 8.32
C PRO A 124 -19.75 2.57 7.82
N VAL A 125 -19.52 2.51 6.51
CA VAL A 125 -18.19 2.83 5.98
C VAL A 125 -17.88 4.32 6.20
N PRO A 126 -16.65 4.69 6.60
CA PRO A 126 -16.34 6.07 6.98
C PRO A 126 -16.37 7.04 5.81
N PHE A 127 -16.12 6.58 4.59
CA PHE A 127 -16.08 7.42 3.40
C PHE A 127 -17.46 7.81 2.85
N ASP A 128 -18.55 7.27 3.41
CA ASP A 128 -19.92 7.77 3.20
C ASP A 128 -20.20 9.10 3.94
N ALA A 129 -19.28 9.55 4.81
CA ALA A 129 -19.45 10.74 5.62
C ALA A 129 -19.52 12.01 4.73
N ILE A 130 -20.69 12.65 4.71
CA ILE A 130 -20.89 13.97 4.08
C ILE A 130 -20.80 15.10 5.12
N TYR A 131 -21.28 14.83 6.34
CA TYR A 131 -21.35 15.81 7.41
C TYR A 131 -19.95 16.23 7.87
N GLY A 132 -19.76 17.52 8.17
CA GLY A 132 -18.44 18.09 8.48
C GLY A 132 -17.59 18.47 7.26
N GLY A 133 -17.85 17.92 6.07
CA GLY A 133 -17.05 18.20 4.87
C GLY A 133 -17.05 19.66 4.40
N LYS A 134 -18.08 20.44 4.75
CA LYS A 134 -18.14 21.89 4.46
C LYS A 134 -17.01 22.68 5.16
N LYS A 135 -16.53 22.21 6.32
CA LYS A 135 -15.42 22.86 7.05
C LYS A 135 -14.09 22.82 6.28
N PHE A 136 -13.97 21.89 5.34
CA PHE A 136 -12.75 21.64 4.56
C PHE A 136 -12.96 21.91 3.05
N ASP A 137 -14.02 22.65 2.68
CA ASP A 137 -14.41 22.95 1.29
C ASP A 137 -14.53 21.72 0.35
N LEU A 138 -14.89 20.55 0.90
CA LEU A 138 -14.97 19.30 0.11
C LEU A 138 -16.19 19.27 -0.84
N LYS A 139 -17.19 20.13 -0.58
CA LYS A 139 -18.43 20.26 -1.35
C LYS A 139 -19.09 18.89 -1.59
N LEU A 140 -19.19 18.08 -0.53
CA LEU A 140 -19.82 16.76 -0.53
C LEU A 140 -21.34 16.90 -0.37
N ASN A 141 -22.09 16.06 -1.09
CA ASN A 141 -23.53 15.90 -1.00
C ASN A 141 -23.94 14.46 -1.39
N GLY A 142 -25.22 14.14 -1.20
CA GLY A 142 -25.75 12.79 -1.46
C GLY A 142 -25.53 12.28 -2.89
N ASN A 143 -25.36 13.18 -3.87
CA ASN A 143 -25.22 12.84 -5.28
C ASN A 143 -23.78 12.81 -5.78
N ASN A 144 -22.80 13.37 -5.03
CA ASN A 144 -21.43 13.51 -5.51
C ASN A 144 -20.35 12.92 -4.59
N HIS A 145 -20.66 12.54 -3.35
CA HIS A 145 -19.65 11.99 -2.43
C HIS A 145 -18.99 10.74 -3.00
N ARG A 146 -19.77 9.87 -3.65
CA ARG A 146 -19.30 8.65 -4.31
C ARG A 146 -18.24 8.89 -5.39
N ALA A 147 -18.36 9.99 -6.13
CA ALA A 147 -17.40 10.35 -7.18
C ALA A 147 -16.15 11.04 -6.61
N LYS A 148 -16.28 11.65 -5.43
CA LYS A 148 -15.25 12.47 -4.80
C LYS A 148 -14.41 11.74 -3.77
N THR A 149 -14.77 10.52 -3.42
CA THR A 149 -14.05 9.70 -2.44
C THR A 149 -13.57 8.42 -3.12
N LEU A 150 -12.31 8.05 -2.87
CA LEU A 150 -11.70 6.89 -3.53
C LEU A 150 -12.28 5.57 -3.05
N GLY A 151 -12.93 5.56 -1.87
CA GLY A 151 -13.59 4.39 -1.31
C GLY A 151 -14.72 3.81 -2.17
N HIS A 152 -15.36 4.57 -3.06
CA HIS A 152 -16.40 4.02 -3.95
C HIS A 152 -15.90 3.66 -5.34
N ASP A 153 -14.59 3.78 -5.59
CA ASP A 153 -14.01 3.32 -6.84
C ASP A 153 -13.91 1.78 -6.83
N PRO A 154 -14.32 1.06 -7.90
CA PRO A 154 -14.31 -0.40 -7.91
C PRO A 154 -12.94 -1.04 -7.67
N ILE A 155 -11.84 -0.35 -7.99
CA ILE A 155 -10.48 -0.86 -7.84
C ILE A 155 -9.75 -0.06 -6.76
N LEU A 156 -9.78 1.27 -6.83
CA LEU A 156 -9.13 2.10 -5.81
C LEU A 156 -9.82 1.98 -4.45
N GLY A 157 -11.12 1.67 -4.38
CA GLY A 157 -11.84 1.42 -3.13
C GLY A 157 -11.34 0.19 -2.39
N LEU A 158 -10.87 -0.83 -3.10
CA LEU A 158 -10.28 -2.01 -2.45
C LEU A 158 -8.97 -1.69 -1.72
N VAL A 159 -8.26 -0.66 -2.16
CA VAL A 159 -7.05 -0.17 -1.50
C VAL A 159 -7.40 0.92 -0.49
N PHE A 160 -7.96 2.03 -0.97
CA PHE A 160 -8.26 3.21 -0.17
C PHE A 160 -9.49 3.03 0.72
N GLY A 161 -10.57 2.43 0.23
CA GLY A 161 -11.76 2.11 1.03
C GLY A 161 -11.48 1.11 2.15
N THR A 162 -10.77 0.01 1.86
CA THR A 162 -10.28 -0.92 2.89
C THR A 162 -9.39 -0.21 3.93
N ALA A 163 -8.42 0.59 3.48
CA ALA A 163 -7.55 1.34 4.37
C ALA A 163 -8.34 2.38 5.20
N ASN A 164 -9.34 3.01 4.59
CA ASN A 164 -10.23 3.98 5.21
C ASN A 164 -11.09 3.34 6.29
N ILE A 165 -11.67 2.17 6.05
CA ILE A 165 -12.41 1.40 7.06
C ILE A 165 -11.47 0.98 8.20
N ALA A 166 -10.28 0.45 7.87
CA ALA A 166 -9.30 -0.01 8.86
C ALA A 166 -8.70 1.10 9.73
N THR A 167 -8.87 2.37 9.34
CA THR A 167 -8.31 3.53 10.06
C THR A 167 -9.37 4.57 10.43
N SER A 168 -10.64 4.33 10.11
CA SER A 168 -11.75 5.26 10.25
C SER A 168 -11.44 6.65 9.67
N THR A 169 -10.99 6.65 8.42
CA THR A 169 -10.71 7.86 7.63
C THR A 169 -11.51 7.87 6.35
N VAL A 170 -11.46 8.97 5.61
CA VAL A 170 -11.92 9.06 4.23
C VAL A 170 -10.83 9.68 3.38
N THR A 171 -10.55 9.10 2.22
CA THR A 171 -9.61 9.64 1.23
C THR A 171 -10.36 10.18 0.03
N MET A 172 -10.14 11.46 -0.27
CA MET A 172 -10.73 12.16 -1.39
C MET A 172 -10.01 11.82 -2.70
N TYR A 173 -10.64 12.16 -3.83
CA TYR A 173 -10.08 11.96 -5.17
C TYR A 173 -8.72 12.63 -5.40
N ASN A 174 -8.43 13.70 -4.67
CA ASN A 174 -7.15 14.41 -4.70
C ASN A 174 -6.11 13.87 -3.69
N PHE A 175 -6.33 12.65 -3.19
CA PHE A 175 -5.48 11.95 -2.21
C PHE A 175 -5.34 12.64 -0.84
N SER A 176 -6.12 13.69 -0.57
CA SER A 176 -6.25 14.25 0.77
C SER A 176 -7.14 13.37 1.64
N SER A 177 -6.72 13.13 2.88
CA SER A 177 -7.45 12.27 3.80
C SER A 177 -7.94 13.01 5.04
N TYR A 178 -9.02 12.52 5.63
CA TYR A 178 -9.65 13.13 6.80
C TYR A 178 -10.11 12.06 7.79
N HIS A 179 -10.08 12.40 9.07
CA HIS A 179 -10.62 11.54 10.12
C HIS A 179 -12.15 11.61 10.16
N VAL A 180 -12.76 10.45 10.40
CA VAL A 180 -14.21 10.30 10.54
C VAL A 180 -14.52 9.81 11.94
N LYS A 181 -15.32 10.59 12.67
CA LYS A 181 -15.82 10.27 14.01
C LYS A 181 -17.33 10.45 14.05
N THR A 182 -17.97 9.97 15.11
CA THR A 182 -19.39 10.26 15.32
C THR A 182 -19.57 11.69 15.79
N GLY A 183 -20.32 12.46 15.02
CA GLY A 183 -20.86 13.76 15.40
C GLY A 183 -22.37 13.68 15.69
N GLN A 184 -22.92 14.77 16.21
CA GLN A 184 -24.36 14.95 16.37
C GLN A 184 -24.84 16.06 15.45
N ILE A 185 -25.90 15.79 14.69
CA ILE A 185 -26.59 16.83 13.91
C ILE A 185 -27.57 17.60 14.80
N LEU A 186 -28.08 18.74 14.33
CA LEU A 186 -28.97 19.64 15.10
C LEU A 186 -30.21 18.95 15.70
N THR A 187 -30.64 17.83 15.12
CA THR A 187 -31.78 17.03 15.59
C THR A 187 -31.41 16.03 16.69
N GLY A 188 -30.16 16.01 17.16
CA GLY A 188 -29.65 15.07 18.17
C GLY A 188 -29.27 13.68 17.62
N ALA A 189 -29.51 13.42 16.33
CA ALA A 189 -29.13 12.14 15.73
C ALA A 189 -27.61 12.03 15.54
N LYS A 190 -27.06 10.85 15.85
CA LYS A 190 -25.65 10.53 15.61
C LYS A 190 -25.41 10.29 14.12
N ARG A 191 -24.35 10.89 13.57
CA ARG A 191 -23.89 10.66 12.19
C ARG A 191 -22.38 10.73 12.09
N ASP A 192 -21.84 10.02 11.11
CA ASP A 192 -20.43 10.13 10.74
C ASP A 192 -20.11 11.56 10.28
N GLN A 193 -19.09 12.13 10.90
CA GLN A 193 -18.62 13.48 10.71
C GLN A 193 -17.15 13.48 10.32
N ILE A 194 -16.83 14.20 9.26
CA ILE A 194 -15.46 14.56 8.90
C ILE A 194 -14.98 15.62 9.90
N THR A 195 -13.96 15.30 10.71
CA THR A 195 -13.56 16.13 11.86
C THR A 195 -12.27 16.91 11.66
N SER A 196 -11.26 16.32 11.03
CA SER A 196 -9.91 16.90 10.91
C SER A 196 -9.14 16.26 9.77
N HIS A 197 -8.07 16.93 9.30
CA HIS A 197 -7.14 16.32 8.35
C HIS A 197 -6.51 15.05 8.94
N ALA A 198 -6.36 14.03 8.10
CA ALA A 198 -5.58 12.83 8.36
C ALA A 198 -4.34 12.84 7.46
N ASN A 199 -3.26 12.22 7.94
CA ASN A 199 -2.03 12.09 7.18
C ASN A 199 -2.15 10.83 6.29
N THR A 200 -2.24 11.03 4.97
CA THR A 200 -2.43 9.92 4.02
C THR A 200 -1.31 8.87 4.09
N PRO A 201 -0.01 9.23 4.11
CA PRO A 201 1.05 8.23 4.33
C PRO A 201 0.87 7.43 5.62
N LYS A 202 0.47 8.07 6.72
CA LYS A 202 0.24 7.41 8.00
C LYS A 202 -0.90 6.38 7.96
N ILE A 203 -1.93 6.60 7.13
CA ILE A 203 -2.99 5.59 6.92
C ILE A 203 -2.37 4.27 6.46
N PHE A 204 -1.46 4.33 5.49
CA PHE A 204 -0.80 3.14 4.95
C PHE A 204 0.21 2.54 5.92
N LEU A 205 0.92 3.36 6.71
CA LEU A 205 1.76 2.85 7.80
C LEU A 205 0.93 2.11 8.86
N GLU A 206 -0.27 2.59 9.18
CA GLU A 206 -1.17 1.94 10.15
C GLU A 206 -1.84 0.68 9.56
N VAL A 207 -2.00 0.61 8.24
CA VAL A 207 -2.40 -0.62 7.54
C VAL A 207 -1.26 -1.64 7.57
N GLU A 208 -0.03 -1.20 7.29
CA GLU A 208 1.17 -2.03 7.36
C GLU A 208 1.39 -2.57 8.78
N ASP A 209 1.28 -1.71 9.80
CA ASP A 209 1.40 -2.10 11.20
C ASP A 209 0.37 -3.16 11.60
N LYS A 210 -0.89 -3.02 11.13
CA LYS A 210 -1.93 -4.04 11.33
C LYS A 210 -1.61 -5.37 10.66
N LEU A 211 -0.97 -5.33 9.49
CA LEU A 211 -0.61 -6.51 8.71
C LEU A 211 0.63 -7.23 9.23
N ILE A 212 1.60 -6.48 9.73
CA ILE A 212 2.95 -6.99 10.03
C ILE A 212 3.19 -7.07 11.54
N SER A 213 2.88 -6.01 12.29
CA SER A 213 3.31 -5.86 13.69
C SER A 213 2.24 -6.30 14.70
N GLN A 214 0.95 -6.15 14.39
CA GLN A 214 -0.15 -6.35 15.36
C GLN A 214 -0.67 -7.79 15.45
N GLY A 215 0.05 -8.78 14.91
CA GLY A 215 -0.32 -10.19 15.00
C GLY A 215 -1.69 -10.51 14.38
N MET A 216 -2.45 -11.43 14.99
CA MET A 216 -3.75 -11.87 14.47
C MET A 216 -4.85 -10.80 14.60
N ASP A 217 -4.77 -9.93 15.59
CA ASP A 217 -5.80 -8.91 15.84
C ASP A 217 -5.80 -7.87 14.72
N GLY A 218 -4.62 -7.35 14.34
CA GLY A 218 -4.49 -6.43 13.21
C GLY A 218 -4.89 -7.05 11.87
N LYS A 219 -4.55 -8.32 11.64
CA LYS A 219 -4.96 -9.07 10.45
C LYS A 219 -6.48 -9.25 10.39
N THR A 220 -7.12 -9.51 11.53
CA THR A 220 -8.58 -9.64 11.63
C THR A 220 -9.28 -8.32 11.30
N ILE A 221 -8.75 -7.19 11.80
CA ILE A 221 -9.23 -5.85 11.45
C ILE A 221 -9.14 -5.62 9.94
N MET A 222 -8.01 -5.97 9.32
CA MET A 222 -7.82 -5.79 7.88
C MET A 222 -8.75 -6.67 7.05
N ILE A 223 -8.95 -7.92 7.45
CA ILE A 223 -9.92 -8.83 6.81
C ILE A 223 -11.34 -8.28 6.93
N ALA A 224 -11.75 -7.88 8.14
CA ALA A 224 -13.09 -7.34 8.35
C ALA A 224 -13.31 -6.06 7.54
N SER A 225 -12.30 -5.20 7.46
CA SER A 225 -12.32 -3.97 6.66
C SER A 225 -12.48 -4.27 5.17
N LEU A 226 -11.72 -5.24 4.65
CA LEU A 226 -11.78 -5.64 3.24
C LEU A 226 -13.11 -6.32 2.90
N LEU A 227 -13.63 -7.19 3.76
CA LEU A 227 -14.93 -7.81 3.57
C LEU A 227 -16.08 -6.78 3.62
N LYS A 228 -15.97 -5.80 4.51
CA LYS A 228 -16.94 -4.70 4.61
C LYS A 228 -16.90 -3.81 3.36
N GLU A 229 -15.71 -3.50 2.86
CA GLU A 229 -15.51 -2.79 1.58
C GLU A 229 -16.16 -3.52 0.41
N ILE A 230 -15.90 -4.83 0.30
CA ILE A 230 -16.48 -5.67 -0.75
C ILE A 230 -18.01 -5.66 -0.67
N LYS A 231 -18.58 -5.83 0.53
CA LYS A 231 -20.03 -5.76 0.75
C LYS A 231 -20.59 -4.38 0.37
N HIS A 232 -19.86 -3.30 0.70
CA HIS A 232 -20.25 -1.93 0.39
C HIS A 232 -20.29 -1.67 -1.12
N LEU A 233 -19.20 -1.99 -1.83
CA LEU A 233 -19.12 -1.88 -3.30
C LEU A 233 -20.18 -2.74 -4.00
N GLN A 234 -20.50 -3.92 -3.45
CA GLN A 234 -21.59 -4.76 -3.96
C GLN A 234 -22.96 -4.10 -3.79
N SER A 235 -23.23 -3.46 -2.64
CA SER A 235 -24.51 -2.79 -2.39
C SER A 235 -24.68 -1.50 -3.19
N ASP A 236 -23.60 -0.78 -3.46
CA ASP A 236 -23.63 0.46 -4.23
C ASP A 236 -23.94 0.24 -5.72
N LYS A 237 -23.62 -0.95 -6.23
CA LYS A 237 -23.90 -1.39 -7.59
C LYS A 237 -25.39 -1.39 -7.93
N ASP A 238 -26.26 -1.68 -6.96
CA ASP A 238 -27.71 -1.80 -7.19
C ASP A 238 -28.44 -0.45 -6.99
N SER A 239 -27.71 0.63 -6.74
CA SER A 239 -28.25 1.98 -6.61
C SER A 239 -28.35 2.71 -7.96
N ILE A 240 -29.31 3.64 -8.09
CA ILE A 240 -29.58 4.42 -9.32
C ILE A 240 -28.36 5.27 -9.77
N ILE A 241 -27.39 5.51 -8.89
CA ILE A 241 -26.15 6.28 -9.13
C ILE A 241 -24.94 5.34 -8.96
N GLY A 242 -24.97 4.17 -9.63
CA GLY A 242 -24.03 3.05 -9.44
C GLY A 242 -22.54 3.42 -9.53
N LEU A 243 -21.68 2.43 -9.18
CA LEU A 243 -20.22 2.57 -9.11
C LEU A 243 -19.60 3.29 -10.32
N HIS A 244 -18.60 4.12 -10.06
CA HIS A 244 -17.85 4.80 -11.10
C HIS A 244 -16.94 3.83 -11.86
N LEU A 245 -16.51 4.20 -13.07
CA LEU A 245 -15.46 3.46 -13.76
C LEU A 245 -14.16 3.50 -12.92
N PRO A 246 -13.34 2.44 -12.95
CA PRO A 246 -12.16 2.34 -12.12
C PRO A 246 -11.18 3.42 -12.53
N PHE A 247 -10.50 4.00 -11.54
CA PHE A 247 -9.53 5.08 -11.70
C PHE A 247 -10.12 6.41 -12.20
N VAL A 248 -11.34 6.45 -12.72
CA VAL A 248 -11.93 7.68 -13.26
C VAL A 248 -12.21 8.69 -12.15
N SER A 249 -12.56 8.22 -10.96
CA SER A 249 -12.69 9.10 -9.79
C SER A 249 -11.39 9.84 -9.48
N ALA A 250 -10.24 9.19 -9.65
CA ALA A 250 -8.92 9.81 -9.45
C ALA A 250 -8.52 10.77 -10.59
N ILE A 251 -9.04 10.56 -11.81
CA ILE A 251 -8.80 11.46 -12.95
C ILE A 251 -9.69 12.70 -12.86
N SER A 252 -11.00 12.50 -12.67
CA SER A 252 -11.97 13.58 -12.55
C SER A 252 -13.29 13.09 -11.93
N PRO A 253 -13.68 13.64 -10.77
CA PRO A 253 -14.99 13.38 -10.17
C PRO A 253 -16.18 13.76 -11.08
N ASP A 254 -16.04 14.84 -11.86
CA ASP A 254 -17.10 15.30 -12.76
C ASP A 254 -17.27 14.35 -13.96
N LEU A 255 -16.15 13.81 -14.47
CA LEU A 255 -16.16 12.79 -15.50
C LEU A 255 -16.76 11.49 -14.96
N ALA A 256 -16.36 11.07 -13.76
CA ALA A 256 -16.91 9.90 -13.08
C ALA A 256 -18.43 10.01 -12.94
N GLN A 257 -18.93 11.13 -12.41
CA GLN A 257 -20.36 11.37 -12.22
C GLN A 257 -21.14 11.42 -13.54
N LYS A 258 -20.57 12.03 -14.60
CA LYS A 258 -21.21 12.05 -15.92
C LYS A 258 -21.30 10.65 -16.51
N LEU A 259 -20.22 9.87 -16.49
CA LEU A 259 -20.18 8.52 -17.07
C LEU A 259 -21.12 7.54 -16.34
N SER A 260 -21.26 7.66 -15.01
CA SER A 260 -22.26 6.90 -14.22
C SER A 260 -23.70 7.19 -14.69
N LYS A 261 -24.04 8.46 -14.99
CA LYS A 261 -25.36 8.84 -15.51
C LYS A 261 -25.65 8.35 -16.93
N TYR A 262 -24.60 8.09 -17.72
CA TYR A 262 -24.74 7.62 -19.11
C TYR A 262 -24.77 6.10 -19.26
N GLY A 263 -24.73 5.34 -18.16
CA GLY A 263 -24.97 3.89 -18.18
C GLY A 263 -23.97 3.08 -19.01
N LEU A 264 -22.73 3.58 -19.15
CA LEU A 264 -21.68 2.91 -19.94
C LEU A 264 -21.37 1.52 -19.39
N ASP A 265 -21.33 0.55 -20.30
CA ASP A 265 -21.32 -0.92 -20.14
C ASP A 265 -20.83 -1.48 -18.79
N PHE A 266 -21.73 -1.36 -17.80
CA PHE A 266 -21.55 -1.80 -16.42
C PHE A 266 -21.31 -3.30 -16.27
N THR A 267 -21.70 -4.09 -17.27
CA THR A 267 -21.60 -5.56 -17.23
C THR A 267 -20.15 -6.00 -17.36
N ASN A 268 -19.42 -5.42 -18.32
CA ASN A 268 -17.99 -5.66 -18.50
C ASN A 268 -17.21 -5.08 -17.31
N LEU A 269 -17.57 -3.88 -16.85
CA LEU A 269 -16.99 -3.26 -15.65
C LEU A 269 -17.11 -4.14 -14.40
N LEU A 270 -18.28 -4.71 -14.14
CA LEU A 270 -18.52 -5.56 -12.98
C LEU A 270 -17.68 -6.84 -13.02
N SER A 271 -17.50 -7.41 -14.20
CA SER A 271 -16.64 -8.60 -14.36
C SER A 271 -15.17 -8.25 -14.08
N VAL A 272 -14.69 -7.11 -14.59
CA VAL A 272 -13.34 -6.58 -14.34
C VAL A 272 -13.14 -6.29 -12.85
N SER A 273 -14.11 -5.66 -12.18
CA SER A 273 -13.99 -5.36 -10.75
C SER A 273 -13.96 -6.63 -9.91
N LYS A 274 -14.86 -7.60 -10.15
CA LYS A 274 -14.85 -8.91 -9.47
C LYS A 274 -13.51 -9.64 -9.64
N GLN A 275 -12.96 -9.62 -10.85
CA GLN A 275 -11.65 -10.17 -11.16
C GLN A 275 -10.53 -9.50 -10.35
N ALA A 276 -10.52 -8.16 -10.30
CA ALA A 276 -9.55 -7.38 -9.54
C ALA A 276 -9.67 -7.63 -8.02
N VAL A 277 -10.89 -7.65 -7.47
CA VAL A 277 -11.19 -8.01 -6.06
C VAL A 277 -10.59 -9.36 -5.72
N GLY A 278 -10.86 -10.37 -6.56
CA GLY A 278 -10.31 -11.71 -6.36
C GLY A 278 -8.78 -11.69 -6.29
N SER A 279 -8.12 -10.93 -7.17
CA SER A 279 -6.66 -10.82 -7.17
C SER A 279 -6.12 -10.17 -5.90
N ILE A 280 -6.73 -9.05 -5.50
CA ILE A 280 -6.34 -8.29 -4.30
C ILE A 280 -6.54 -9.15 -3.04
N LEU A 281 -7.64 -9.91 -2.96
CA LEU A 281 -7.88 -10.86 -1.86
C LEU A 281 -6.78 -11.92 -1.77
N VAL A 282 -6.40 -12.52 -2.90
CA VAL A 282 -5.31 -13.51 -2.93
C VAL A 282 -3.99 -12.85 -2.51
N ASN A 283 -3.64 -11.69 -3.06
CA ASN A 283 -2.44 -10.93 -2.69
C ASN A 283 -2.41 -10.64 -1.18
N PHE A 284 -3.54 -10.22 -0.63
CA PHE A 284 -3.70 -9.91 0.78
C PHE A 284 -3.52 -11.16 1.66
N VAL A 285 -4.14 -12.29 1.31
CA VAL A 285 -3.99 -13.56 2.04
C VAL A 285 -2.53 -14.01 2.02
N ILE A 286 -1.87 -13.95 0.86
CA ILE A 286 -0.45 -14.29 0.72
C ILE A 286 0.42 -13.34 1.54
N SER A 287 0.15 -12.04 1.53
CA SER A 287 0.87 -11.06 2.35
C SER A 287 0.73 -11.37 3.84
N CYS A 288 -0.47 -11.71 4.30
CA CYS A 288 -0.73 -12.05 5.69
C CYS A 288 -0.01 -13.32 6.13
N LEU A 289 -0.08 -14.37 5.31
CA LEU A 289 0.52 -15.68 5.60
C LEU A 289 2.04 -15.60 5.54
N HIS A 290 2.60 -14.93 4.53
CA HIS A 290 4.05 -14.69 4.45
C HIS A 290 4.49 -13.83 5.64
N GLY A 291 3.78 -12.73 5.94
CA GLY A 291 4.06 -11.88 7.10
C GLY A 291 3.97 -12.60 8.46
N LEU A 292 3.19 -13.69 8.61
CA LEU A 292 3.21 -14.52 9.84
C LEU A 292 4.54 -15.28 10.02
N CYS A 293 5.31 -15.46 8.96
CA CYS A 293 6.61 -16.14 9.00
C CYS A 293 7.79 -15.20 9.24
N PHE A 294 7.54 -13.89 9.36
CA PHE A 294 8.57 -12.90 9.67
C PHE A 294 9.17 -13.14 11.06
N ASN A 295 10.50 -13.05 11.16
CA ASN A 295 11.24 -13.20 12.40
C ASN A 295 12.20 -12.03 12.64
N GLU A 296 11.86 -11.13 13.55
CA GLU A 296 12.66 -9.94 13.91
C GLU A 296 14.12 -10.23 14.28
N LYS A 297 14.44 -11.45 14.76
CA LYS A 297 15.82 -11.81 15.12
C LYS A 297 16.69 -12.23 13.93
N LYS A 298 16.07 -12.52 12.79
CA LYS A 298 16.73 -13.12 11.62
C LYS A 298 16.51 -12.34 10.34
N ASP A 299 15.39 -11.62 10.25
CA ASP A 299 14.92 -10.99 9.04
C ASP A 299 14.96 -9.46 9.19
N ASP A 300 15.52 -8.80 8.17
CA ASP A 300 15.36 -7.36 8.01
C ASP A 300 13.94 -7.06 7.50
N GLN A 301 13.23 -6.15 8.18
CA GLN A 301 11.83 -5.83 7.88
C GLN A 301 11.62 -5.28 6.46
N VAL A 302 12.54 -4.42 5.99
CA VAL A 302 12.45 -3.76 4.69
C VAL A 302 12.70 -4.75 3.57
N ILE A 303 13.73 -5.59 3.73
CA ILE A 303 14.06 -6.68 2.81
C ILE A 303 12.95 -7.72 2.78
N TYR A 304 12.37 -8.09 3.92
CA TYR A 304 11.27 -9.05 4.00
C TYR A 304 10.00 -8.55 3.30
N LYS A 305 9.71 -7.25 3.43
CA LYS A 305 8.62 -6.59 2.71
C LYS A 305 8.86 -6.60 1.20
N LEU A 306 10.09 -6.32 0.75
CA LEU A 306 10.46 -6.43 -0.67
C LEU A 306 10.24 -7.87 -1.18
N LYS A 307 10.67 -8.88 -0.42
CA LYS A 307 10.44 -10.30 -0.77
C LYS A 307 8.95 -10.63 -0.89
N THR A 308 8.13 -10.12 0.03
CA THR A 308 6.66 -10.24 -0.04
C THR A 308 6.11 -9.61 -1.32
N LYS A 309 6.56 -8.40 -1.69
CA LYS A 309 6.16 -7.75 -2.95
C LYS A 309 6.62 -8.52 -4.18
N LYS A 310 7.84 -9.08 -4.20
CA LYS A 310 8.33 -9.95 -5.28
C LYS A 310 7.44 -11.18 -5.45
N ILE A 311 7.05 -11.85 -4.35
CA ILE A 311 6.12 -12.99 -4.37
C ILE A 311 4.79 -12.61 -5.04
N ILE A 312 4.22 -11.47 -4.65
CA ILE A 312 2.95 -10.97 -5.19
C ILE A 312 3.09 -10.60 -6.66
N ALA A 313 4.11 -9.82 -7.03
CA ALA A 313 4.33 -9.40 -8.41
C ALA A 313 4.56 -10.60 -9.33
N TYR A 314 5.42 -11.55 -8.94
CA TYR A 314 5.70 -12.74 -9.73
C TYR A 314 4.49 -13.66 -9.85
N SER A 315 3.73 -13.86 -8.76
CA SER A 315 2.52 -14.70 -8.83
C SER A 315 1.44 -14.12 -9.74
N ASN A 316 1.19 -12.80 -9.66
CA ASN A 316 0.28 -12.10 -10.55
C ASN A 316 0.75 -12.16 -12.00
N LEU A 317 2.04 -11.93 -12.24
CA LEU A 317 2.63 -11.99 -13.58
C LEU A 317 2.45 -13.37 -14.22
N ILE A 318 2.83 -14.44 -13.49
CA ILE A 318 2.70 -15.82 -13.97
C ILE A 318 1.23 -16.16 -14.26
N ALA A 319 0.32 -15.82 -13.35
CA ALA A 319 -1.11 -16.07 -13.54
C ALA A 319 -1.70 -15.28 -14.72
N THR A 320 -1.32 -14.01 -14.88
CA THR A 320 -1.73 -13.19 -16.02
C THR A 320 -1.19 -13.74 -17.34
N SER A 321 0.09 -14.13 -17.40
CA SER A 321 0.67 -14.77 -18.58
C SER A 321 -0.07 -16.06 -18.93
N SER A 322 -0.42 -16.88 -17.93
CA SER A 322 -1.22 -18.09 -18.10
C SER A 322 -2.60 -17.79 -18.67
N ASN A 323 -3.32 -16.80 -18.13
CA ASN A 323 -4.63 -16.39 -18.63
C ASN A 323 -4.57 -15.82 -20.06
N ILE A 324 -3.56 -15.00 -20.38
CA ILE A 324 -3.35 -14.49 -21.75
C ILE A 324 -3.16 -15.64 -22.73
N LEU A 325 -2.28 -16.60 -22.41
CA LEU A 325 -2.07 -17.79 -23.23
C LEU A 325 -3.39 -18.55 -23.42
N TYR A 326 -4.13 -18.78 -22.34
CA TYR A 326 -5.40 -19.48 -22.37
C TYR A 326 -6.44 -18.79 -23.28
N VAL A 327 -6.58 -17.47 -23.18
CA VAL A 327 -7.49 -16.68 -24.03
C VAL A 327 -7.06 -16.75 -25.50
N LEU A 328 -5.75 -16.66 -25.79
CA LEU A 328 -5.23 -16.76 -27.15
C LEU A 328 -5.48 -18.15 -27.76
N PHE A 329 -5.27 -19.23 -26.99
CA PHE A 329 -5.52 -20.60 -27.44
C PHE A 329 -6.99 -20.89 -27.66
N THR A 330 -7.86 -20.45 -26.75
CA THR A 330 -9.31 -20.69 -26.84
C THR A 330 -10.02 -19.72 -27.77
N LYS A 331 -9.38 -18.60 -28.11
CA LYS A 331 -9.95 -17.46 -28.85
C LYS A 331 -11.22 -16.88 -28.19
N ASP A 332 -11.38 -17.11 -26.89
CA ASP A 332 -12.53 -16.63 -26.11
C ASP A 332 -12.12 -15.43 -25.25
N LEU A 333 -12.24 -14.23 -25.84
CA LEU A 333 -11.91 -12.97 -25.16
C LEU A 333 -12.73 -12.73 -23.90
N LYS A 334 -13.89 -13.38 -23.72
CA LYS A 334 -14.71 -13.25 -22.51
C LYS A 334 -14.06 -13.89 -21.28
N ARG A 335 -13.06 -14.74 -21.47
CA ARG A 335 -12.29 -15.38 -20.39
C ARG A 335 -11.05 -14.59 -19.98
N ALA A 336 -10.84 -13.41 -20.57
CA ALA A 336 -9.76 -12.52 -20.17
C ALA A 336 -9.98 -12.01 -18.74
N ASP A 337 -8.97 -12.23 -17.90
CA ASP A 337 -8.89 -11.74 -16.52
C ASP A 337 -8.40 -10.29 -16.50
N ILE A 338 -9.12 -9.40 -17.20
CA ILE A 338 -8.71 -8.00 -17.38
C ILE A 338 -8.52 -7.30 -16.02
N GLY A 339 -9.37 -7.59 -15.03
CA GLY A 339 -9.21 -7.05 -13.68
C GLY A 339 -7.92 -7.50 -13.01
N GLY A 340 -7.58 -8.79 -13.11
CA GLY A 340 -6.31 -9.31 -12.61
C GLY A 340 -5.09 -8.80 -13.37
N MET A 341 -5.21 -8.55 -14.68
CA MET A 341 -4.16 -7.94 -15.49
C MET A 341 -3.81 -6.52 -15.00
N MET A 342 -4.83 -5.71 -14.66
CA MET A 342 -4.59 -4.36 -14.11
C MET A 342 -3.88 -4.43 -12.75
N VAL A 343 -4.32 -5.35 -11.87
CA VAL A 343 -3.64 -5.59 -10.58
C VAL A 343 -2.20 -6.03 -10.80
N THR A 344 -1.96 -6.92 -11.78
CA THR A 344 -0.61 -7.37 -12.14
C THR A 344 0.30 -6.21 -12.53
N LEU A 345 -0.17 -5.30 -13.37
CA LEU A 345 0.60 -4.14 -13.79
C LEU A 345 1.00 -3.27 -12.59
N TYR A 346 0.04 -2.98 -11.70
CA TYR A 346 0.30 -2.22 -10.48
C TYR A 346 1.34 -2.89 -9.59
N GLU A 347 1.20 -4.19 -9.33
CA GLU A 347 2.12 -4.93 -8.43
C GLU A 347 3.54 -5.03 -9.01
N VAL A 348 3.68 -5.23 -10.32
CA VAL A 348 4.99 -5.26 -10.99
C VAL A 348 5.66 -3.89 -10.91
N VAL A 349 4.96 -2.81 -11.28
CA VAL A 349 5.53 -1.45 -11.23
C VAL A 349 5.91 -1.08 -9.80
N SER A 350 5.02 -1.31 -8.83
CA SER A 350 5.26 -1.01 -7.42
C SER A 350 6.43 -1.83 -6.84
N CYS A 351 6.60 -3.08 -7.28
CA CYS A 351 7.72 -3.92 -6.83
C CYS A 351 9.05 -3.42 -7.40
N VAL A 352 9.10 -3.07 -8.69
CA VAL A 352 10.32 -2.56 -9.34
C VAL A 352 10.73 -1.23 -8.74
N GLU A 353 9.78 -0.32 -8.51
CA GLU A 353 10.05 0.97 -7.88
C GLU A 353 10.62 0.82 -6.47
N MET A 354 10.03 -0.07 -5.66
CA MET A 354 10.56 -0.37 -4.32
C MET A 354 11.94 -1.00 -4.38
N GLN A 355 12.18 -1.95 -5.28
CA GLN A 355 13.49 -2.59 -5.43
C GLN A 355 14.56 -1.57 -5.80
N LYS A 356 14.30 -0.77 -6.83
CA LYS A 356 15.24 0.26 -7.30
C LYS A 356 15.58 1.26 -6.21
N LYS A 357 14.58 1.74 -5.47
CA LYS A 357 14.82 2.67 -4.36
C LYS A 357 15.72 2.06 -3.28
N LEU A 358 15.48 0.80 -2.92
CA LEU A 358 16.29 0.11 -1.91
C LEU A 358 17.70 -0.20 -2.41
N GLU A 359 17.86 -0.47 -3.70
CA GLU A 359 19.16 -0.68 -4.34
C GLU A 359 19.99 0.62 -4.33
N GLU A 360 19.38 1.74 -4.72
CA GLU A 360 20.00 3.07 -4.66
C GLU A 360 20.42 3.44 -3.22
N GLU A 361 19.54 3.23 -2.23
CA GLU A 361 19.84 3.46 -0.82
C GLU A 361 20.96 2.54 -0.31
N PHE A 362 20.95 1.27 -0.71
CA PHE A 362 21.96 0.29 -0.31
C PHE A 362 23.34 0.63 -0.87
N ILE A 363 23.44 0.91 -2.17
CA ILE A 363 24.69 1.28 -2.84
C ILE A 363 25.24 2.58 -2.25
N ALA A 364 24.38 3.59 -2.02
CA ALA A 364 24.81 4.85 -1.41
C ALA A 364 25.38 4.65 0.00
N ASN A 365 24.74 3.81 0.82
CA ASN A 365 25.24 3.49 2.16
C ASN A 365 26.56 2.73 2.11
N LYS A 366 26.70 1.75 1.20
CA LYS A 366 27.97 1.01 1.02
C LYS A 366 29.12 1.92 0.60
N TRP A 367 28.87 2.87 -0.30
CA TRP A 367 29.86 3.89 -0.65
C TRP A 367 30.21 4.78 0.53
N TYR A 368 29.21 5.21 1.30
CA TYR A 368 29.44 6.04 2.49
C TYR A 368 30.29 5.30 3.53
N GLU A 369 29.96 4.06 3.87
CA GLU A 369 30.75 3.22 4.77
C GLU A 369 32.19 3.08 4.27
N LYS A 370 32.37 2.78 2.99
CA LYS A 370 33.70 2.51 2.43
C LYS A 370 34.60 3.75 2.33
N ILE A 371 34.02 4.94 2.18
CA ILE A 371 34.75 6.22 2.16
C ILE A 371 34.97 6.75 3.60
N MET A 372 34.07 6.48 4.54
CA MET A 372 34.12 6.97 5.93
C MET A 372 34.85 6.03 6.90
N GLU A 373 35.04 4.75 6.56
CA GLU A 373 35.98 3.84 7.23
C GLU A 373 37.46 4.19 6.93
N VAL A 374 37.70 5.31 6.23
CA VAL A 374 39.00 5.92 5.96
C VAL A 374 39.13 7.30 6.60
#